data_AF-A0A1V6K7R8-F1
#
_entry.id   AF-A0A1V6K7R8-F1
#
_cell.length_a   1.000
_cell.length_b   1.000
_cell.length_c   1.000
_cell.angle_alpha   90.00
_cell.angle_beta   90.00
_cell.angle_gamma   90.00
#
_symmetry.space_group_name_H-M   'P 1'
#
loop_
_entity.id
_entity.type
_entity.pdbx_description
1 polymer ?
#
loop_
_entity_poly.entity_id
_entity_poly.type
_entity_poly.pdbx_seq_one_letter_code
_entity_poly.pdbx_strand_id
1 'polypeptide(L)'
;MEEWVANWLGQQRQMGKKCLEIKYIQGKPYVYHSTSVYDRETKKTRKVSRYLGRLTPDRGLLARGSSRPSQEERPMTALQRPRFRIRIR
;
A
#
# COMPACT_ATOMS: atom_id res chain seq x y z
N MET A 1 9.22 -13.39 13.70
CA MET A 1 9.20 -12.68 12.41
C MET A 1 9.39 -13.73 11.33
N GLU A 2 8.55 -13.77 10.30
CA GLU A 2 8.64 -14.78 9.24
C GLU A 2 9.87 -14.53 8.35
N GLU A 3 10.44 -15.59 7.77
CA GLU A 3 11.70 -15.50 7.03
C GLU A 3 11.62 -14.57 5.81
N TRP A 4 10.51 -14.59 5.08
CA TRP A 4 10.30 -13.72 3.93
C TRP A 4 10.24 -12.23 4.33
N VAL A 5 9.76 -11.93 5.54
CA VAL A 5 9.74 -10.58 6.12
C VAL A 5 11.16 -10.12 6.44
N ALA A 6 11.98 -11.01 7.00
CA ALA A 6 13.39 -10.73 7.30
C ALA A 6 14.21 -10.54 6.01
N ASN A 7 13.97 -11.36 4.98
CA ASN A 7 14.60 -11.22 3.68
C ASN A 7 14.26 -9.87 3.02
N TRP A 8 12.97 -9.50 3.03
CA TRP A 8 12.52 -8.20 2.53
C TRP A 8 13.19 -7.03 3.27
N LEU A 9 13.30 -7.11 4.60
CA LEU A 9 14.00 -6.10 5.40
C LEU A 9 15.49 -6.00 5.02
N GLY A 10 16.13 -7.15 4.77
CA GLY A 10 17.52 -7.22 4.28
C GLY A 10 17.70 -6.52 2.94
N GLN A 11 16.82 -6.76 1.98
CA GLN A 11 16.82 -6.06 0.69
C GLN A 11 16.65 -4.55 0.86
N GLN A 12 15.73 -4.10 1.72
CA GLN A 12 15.56 -2.66 1.95
C GLN A 12 16.80 -2.01 2.58
N ARG A 13 17.52 -2.74 3.46
CA ARG A 13 18.80 -2.27 4.03
C ARG A 13 19.89 -2.15 2.96
N GLN A 14 19.95 -3.08 2.01
CA GLN A 14 20.87 -2.99 0.86
C GLN A 14 20.53 -1.80 -0.05
N MET A 15 19.24 -1.50 -0.24
CA MET A 15 18.79 -0.30 -0.96
C MET A 15 19.03 1.02 -0.18
N GLY A 16 19.63 0.95 1.02
CA GLY A 16 19.95 2.13 1.83
C GLY A 16 18.77 2.66 2.65
N LYS A 17 17.60 2.01 2.64
CA LYS A 17 16.48 2.41 3.50
C LYS A 17 16.74 1.95 4.94
N LYS A 18 16.90 2.93 5.82
CA LYS A 18 17.15 2.73 7.25
C LYS A 18 15.85 2.96 8.05
N CYS A 19 15.86 2.53 9.31
CA CYS A 19 14.79 2.82 10.28
C CYS A 19 13.40 2.25 9.94
N LEU A 20 13.35 1.06 9.33
CA LEU A 20 12.12 0.31 9.13
C LEU A 20 11.83 -0.55 10.36
N GLU A 21 10.62 -0.44 10.88
CA GLU A 21 10.10 -1.21 12.00
C GLU A 21 8.89 -2.02 11.53
N ILE A 22 8.85 -3.31 11.89
CA ILE A 22 7.76 -4.21 11.51
C ILE A 22 6.97 -4.59 12.75
N LYS A 23 5.69 -4.28 12.75
CA LYS A 23 4.74 -4.61 13.81
C LYS A 23 3.75 -5.64 13.32
N TYR A 24 3.56 -6.70 14.11
CA TYR A 24 2.54 -7.70 13.84
C TYR A 24 1.25 -7.28 14.54
N ILE A 25 0.20 -7.06 13.77
CA ILE A 25 -1.14 -6.77 14.30
C ILE A 25 -2.07 -7.82 13.71
N GLN A 26 -2.74 -8.61 14.56
CA GLN A 26 -3.61 -9.72 14.13
C GLN A 26 -2.92 -10.71 13.18
N GLY A 27 -1.67 -11.06 13.46
CA GLY A 27 -0.87 -11.96 12.62
C GLY A 27 -0.42 -11.36 11.27
N LYS A 28 -0.71 -10.09 11.00
CA LYS A 28 -0.34 -9.41 9.75
C LYS A 28 0.86 -8.49 9.99
N PRO A 29 1.90 -8.55 9.15
CA PRO A 29 3.06 -7.66 9.26
C PRO A 29 2.76 -6.28 8.67
N TYR A 30 2.87 -5.25 9.50
CA TYR A 30 2.74 -3.84 9.14
C TYR A 30 4.08 -3.14 9.26
N VAL A 31 4.40 -2.30 8.28
CA VAL A 31 5.68 -1.61 8.18
C VAL A 31 5.53 -0.15 8.56
N TYR A 32 6.41 0.30 9.45
CA TYR A 32 6.54 1.66 9.93
C TYR A 32 7.95 2.17 9.65
N HIS A 33 8.07 3.47 9.46
CA HIS A 33 9.33 4.19 9.36
C HIS A 33 9.50 5.05 10.61
N SER A 34 10.43 4.68 11.49
CA SER A 34 10.63 5.33 12.78
C SER A 34 11.77 6.35 12.67
N THR A 35 11.44 7.63 12.57
CA THR A 35 12.41 8.72 12.55
C THR A 35 12.35 9.53 13.84
N SER A 36 13.42 10.25 14.12
CA SER A 36 13.42 11.26 15.19
C SER A 36 13.55 12.62 14.53
N VAL A 37 12.58 13.50 14.78
CA VAL A 37 12.57 14.86 14.24
C VAL A 37 12.86 15.81 15.40
N TYR A 38 13.78 16.74 15.18
CA TYR A 38 14.08 17.77 16.16
C TYR A 38 13.06 18.89 16.07
N ASP A 39 12.31 19.10 17.15
CA ASP A 39 11.35 20.19 17.27
C ASP A 39 12.06 21.40 17.87
N ARG A 40 12.25 22.44 17.04
CA ARG A 40 13.02 23.64 17.42
C ARG A 40 12.29 24.51 18.46
N GLU A 41 10.96 24.49 18.46
CA GLU A 41 10.13 25.27 19.36
C GLU A 41 10.23 24.75 20.79
N THR A 42 10.09 23.43 20.95
CA THR A 42 10.17 22.77 22.25
C THR A 42 11.59 22.33 22.64
N LYS A 43 12.58 22.54 21.76
CA LYS A 43 13.98 22.11 21.89
C LYS A 43 14.12 20.64 22.30
N LYS A 44 13.21 19.80 21.81
CA LYS A 44 13.11 18.38 22.17
C LYS A 44 13.11 17.54 20.91
N THR A 45 13.74 16.38 21.02
CA THR A 45 13.67 15.37 19.97
C THR A 45 12.36 14.60 20.10
N ARG A 46 11.54 14.60 19.05
CA ARG A 46 10.28 13.87 18.99
C ARG A 46 10.45 12.62 18.12
N LYS A 47 10.07 11.46 18.66
CA LYS A 47 9.99 10.24 17.86
C LYS A 47 8.73 10.28 17.00
N VAL A 48 8.91 10.11 15.69
CA VAL A 48 7.84 10.09 14.69
C VAL A 48 7.87 8.73 14.02
N SER A 49 6.78 7.97 14.15
CA SER A 49 6.61 6.72 13.41
C SER A 49 5.63 6.96 12.26
N ARG A 50 6.09 6.79 11.02
CA ARG A 50 5.27 6.95 9.81
C ARG A 50 4.85 5.59 9.28
N TYR A 51 3.55 5.34 9.21
CA TYR A 51 3.03 4.12 8.61
C TYR A 51 3.30 4.10 7.10
N LEU A 52 4.00 3.05 6.63
CA LEU A 52 4.30 2.84 5.21
C LEU A 52 3.22 2.01 4.55
N GLY A 53 2.84 0.88 5.17
CA GLY A 53 1.96 -0.07 4.52
C GLY A 53 1.91 -1.46 5.16
N ARG A 54 1.16 -2.34 4.51
CA ARG A 54 1.09 -3.77 4.88
C ARG A 54 2.04 -4.57 4.01
N LEU A 55 2.78 -5.50 4.62
CA LEU A 55 3.65 -6.41 3.90
C LEU A 55 2.85 -7.68 3.54
N THR A 56 2.88 -8.06 2.26
CA THR A 56 2.20 -9.26 1.74
C THR A 56 3.24 -10.12 1.01
N PRO A 57 3.26 -11.45 1.18
CA PRO A 57 4.27 -12.31 0.54
C PRO A 57 4.20 -12.27 -1.00
N ASP A 58 3.01 -12.08 -1.57
CA ASP A 58 2.76 -12.10 -3.01
C ASP A 58 3.25 -10.84 -3.76
N ARG A 59 3.06 -9.66 -3.16
CA ARG A 59 3.29 -8.35 -3.83
C ARG A 59 4.27 -7.42 -3.12
N GLY A 60 4.82 -7.84 -1.97
CA GLY A 60 5.68 -6.99 -1.14
C GLY A 60 4.90 -5.93 -0.34
N LEU A 61 5.43 -4.70 -0.30
CA LEU A 61 4.89 -3.59 0.50
C LEU A 61 3.73 -2.89 -0.21
N LEU A 62 2.50 -3.07 0.28
CA LEU A 62 1.35 -2.28 -0.14
C LEU A 62 1.37 -0.92 0.57
N ALA A 63 1.91 0.10 -0.11
CA ALA A 63 2.02 1.44 0.45
C ALA A 63 0.64 2.10 0.61
N ARG A 64 0.50 2.95 1.64
CA ARG A 64 -0.68 3.80 1.80
C ARG A 64 -0.76 4.78 0.62
N GLY A 65 -1.73 4.60 -0.26
CA GLY A 65 -1.96 5.46 -1.42
C GLY A 65 -1.68 4.82 -2.79
N SER A 66 -1.16 3.59 -2.83
CA SER A 66 -1.26 2.81 -4.08
C SER A 66 -2.72 2.39 -4.22
N SER A 67 -3.50 3.21 -4.92
CA SER A 67 -4.79 2.82 -5.45
C SER A 67 -4.65 1.41 -5.97
N ARG A 68 -5.56 0.50 -5.59
CA ARG A 68 -5.80 -0.69 -6.42
C ARG A 68 -5.89 -0.16 -7.85
N PRO A 69 -5.24 -0.75 -8.88
CA PRO A 69 -5.72 -0.52 -10.22
C PRO A 69 -7.21 -0.84 -10.15
N SER A 70 -8.04 0.20 -10.31
CA SER A 70 -9.48 0.06 -10.41
C SER A 70 -9.73 -1.06 -11.38
N GLN A 71 -10.55 -2.04 -10.97
CA GLN A 71 -10.77 -3.24 -11.75
C GLN A 71 -10.97 -2.87 -13.21
N GLU A 72 -10.12 -3.44 -14.06
CA GLU A 72 -10.27 -3.68 -15.48
C GLU A 72 -11.52 -3.03 -16.08
N GLU A 73 -11.32 -2.03 -16.94
CA GLU A 73 -12.34 -1.57 -17.86
C GLU A 73 -12.89 -2.80 -18.58
N ARG A 74 -14.11 -3.24 -18.20
CA ARG A 74 -14.84 -4.18 -19.03
C ARG A 74 -15.05 -3.44 -20.36
N PRO A 75 -14.47 -3.90 -21.49
CA PRO A 75 -14.84 -3.31 -22.76
C PRO A 75 -16.32 -3.62 -22.92
N MET A 76 -17.17 -2.59 -22.82
CA MET A 76 -18.59 -2.70 -23.06
C MET A 76 -18.72 -3.05 -24.54
N THR A 77 -18.73 -4.34 -24.86
CA THR A 77 -18.93 -4.83 -26.21
C THR A 77 -20.37 -4.48 -26.57
N ALA A 78 -20.55 -3.30 -27.14
CA ALA A 78 -21.81 -2.87 -27.74
C ALA A 78 -22.00 -3.66 -29.05
N LEU A 79 -22.32 -4.96 -28.91
CA LEU A 79 -22.93 -5.75 -29.97
C LEU A 79 -24.36 -5.27 -30.16
N GLN A 80 -24.45 -4.18 -30.92
CA GLN A 80 -25.35 -3.97 -32.04
C GLN A 80 -26.43 -5.05 -32.24
N ARG A 81 -27.71 -4.64 -32.24
CA ARG A 81 -28.80 -4.91 -33.23
C ARG A 81 -30.20 -4.64 -32.61
N PRO A 82 -31.28 -4.52 -33.40
CA PRO A 82 -31.68 -3.28 -34.04
C PRO A 82 -33.12 -2.84 -33.68
N ARG A 83 -33.47 -1.67 -34.23
CA ARG A 83 -34.78 -1.00 -34.28
C ARG A 83 -35.99 -1.95 -34.28
N PHE A 84 -36.95 -1.69 -33.40
CA PHE A 84 -38.37 -1.82 -33.74
C PHE A 84 -39.15 -0.60 -33.25
N ARG A 85 -39.69 0.14 -34.22
CA ARG A 85 -40.86 1.02 -34.07
C ARG A 85 -42.02 0.16 -33.56
N ILE A 86 -42.80 0.67 -32.60
CA ILE A 86 -44.27 0.54 -32.61
C ILE A 86 -44.85 1.85 -32.04
N ARG A 87 -45.81 2.38 -32.78
CA ARG A 87 -46.65 3.56 -32.52
C ARG A 87 -47.91 3.10 -31.73
N ILE A 88 -48.84 4.02 -31.47
CA ILE A 88 -50.24 3.83 -30.97
C ILE A 88 -50.28 3.84 -29.43
N ARG A 89 -51.06 4.69 -28.74
CA ARG A 89 -52.46 5.09 -28.95
C ARG A 89 -52.71 6.54 -28.53
#